data_AF-A0A968TXW8-F1
#
_entry.id   AF-A0A968TXW8-F1
#
_cell.length_a   1.000
_cell.length_b   1.000
_cell.length_c   1.000
_cell.angle_alpha   90.00
_cell.angle_beta   90.00
_cell.angle_gamma   90.00
#
_symmetry.space_group_name_H-M   'P 1'
#
loop_
_entity.id
_entity.type
_entity.pdbx_description
1 polymer ?
#
loop_
_entity_poly.entity_id
_entity_poly.type
_entity_poly.pdbx_seq_one_letter_code
_entity_poly.pdbx_strand_id
1 'polypeptide(L)'
;MRLIIDTLIAAMLVGILAGILLHYRAEAREVEHWRVVQLSLSRLHEVMQYHKALEEAKSGEVNSPIMVTPLWFEGSLPENPLVPGRQPWMDIAPGKDQGLHPPDPVIRAPHQAAFWYNPEKGVFRARVVPQFTDEATLDLYNKINGSPLYALPAGVDPQRAPRPMEMADSLAGGAQPANPGLEDVNDRERERLLSRPSLINRSATP
;
A
#
# COMPACT_ATOMS: atom_id res chain seq x y z
N MET A 1 55.13 28.72 -9.31
CA MET A 1 54.98 27.29 -9.66
C MET A 1 54.42 26.46 -8.51
N ARG A 2 54.96 26.53 -7.28
CA ARG A 2 54.41 25.80 -6.11
C ARG A 2 52.93 26.03 -5.88
N LEU A 3 52.49 27.29 -5.87
CA LEU A 3 51.07 27.65 -5.73
C LEU A 3 50.15 26.99 -6.77
N ILE A 4 50.59 26.84 -8.03
CA ILE A 4 49.78 26.21 -9.08
C ILE A 4 49.62 24.72 -8.79
N ILE A 5 50.72 24.05 -8.43
CA ILE A 5 50.72 22.62 -8.08
C ILE A 5 49.85 22.37 -6.85
N ASP A 6 49.98 23.20 -5.81
CA ASP A 6 49.20 23.09 -4.58
C ASP A 6 47.70 23.29 -4.86
N THR A 7 47.34 24.24 -5.72
CA THR A 7 45.93 24.43 -6.13
C THR A 7 45.37 23.25 -6.92
N LEU A 8 46.18 22.62 -7.79
CA LEU A 8 45.76 21.45 -8.55
C LEU A 8 45.55 20.24 -7.65
N ILE A 9 46.46 20.00 -6.70
CA ILE A 9 46.32 18.92 -5.71
C ILE A 9 45.08 19.16 -4.84
N ALA A 10 44.87 20.38 -4.36
CA ALA A 10 43.69 20.73 -3.56
C ALA A 10 42.39 20.49 -4.36
N ALA A 11 42.34 20.92 -5.62
CA ALA A 11 41.17 20.70 -6.49
C ALA A 11 40.89 19.21 -6.73
N MET A 12 41.95 18.41 -6.96
CA MET A 12 41.83 16.96 -7.11
C MET A 12 41.27 16.30 -5.84
N LEU A 13 41.78 16.68 -4.66
CA LEU A 13 41.28 16.16 -3.38
C LEU A 13 39.82 16.52 -3.12
N VAL A 14 39.42 17.76 -3.42
CA VAL A 14 38.01 18.18 -3.33
C VAL A 14 37.14 17.38 -4.29
N GLY A 15 37.59 17.14 -5.52
CA GLY A 15 36.88 16.32 -6.50
C GLY A 15 36.65 14.88 -6.02
N ILE A 16 37.68 14.24 -5.46
CA ILE A 16 37.59 12.89 -4.89
C ILE A 16 36.62 12.86 -3.71
N LEU A 17 36.74 13.82 -2.78
CA LEU A 17 35.87 13.90 -1.61
C LEU A 17 34.40 14.12 -2.01
N ALA A 18 34.15 14.99 -3.00
CA ALA A 18 32.82 15.22 -3.54
C ALA A 18 32.25 13.93 -4.18
N GLY A 19 33.06 13.20 -4.95
CA GLY A 19 32.67 11.92 -5.54
C GLY A 19 32.26 10.89 -4.49
N ILE A 20 33.06 10.73 -3.43
CA ILE A 20 32.76 9.83 -2.31
C ILE A 20 31.44 10.24 -1.62
N LEU A 21 31.25 11.52 -1.31
CA LEU A 21 30.03 12.02 -0.66
C LEU A 21 28.78 11.79 -1.50
N LEU A 22 28.87 11.97 -2.83
CA LEU A 22 27.75 11.72 -3.74
C LEU A 22 27.41 10.23 -3.82
N HIS A 23 28.41 9.35 -3.81
CA HIS A 23 28.23 7.90 -3.82
C HIS A 23 27.51 7.42 -2.55
N TYR A 24 27.98 7.81 -1.36
CA TYR A 24 27.32 7.47 -0.10
C TYR A 24 25.87 7.97 -0.02
N ARG A 25 25.60 9.17 -0.57
CA ARG A 25 24.23 9.71 -0.65
C ARG A 25 23.35 8.95 -1.64
N ALA A 26 23.91 8.33 -2.67
CA ALA A 26 23.16 7.48 -3.59
C ALA A 26 22.75 6.18 -2.89
N GLU A 27 23.69 5.50 -2.23
CA GLU A 27 23.42 4.26 -1.49
C GLU A 27 22.39 4.47 -0.37
N ALA A 28 22.51 5.56 0.40
CA ALA A 28 21.57 5.88 1.47
C ALA A 28 20.13 6.05 0.95
N ARG A 29 19.95 6.60 -0.26
CA ARG A 29 18.62 6.76 -0.88
C ARG A 29 18.03 5.42 -1.31
N GLU A 30 18.85 4.51 -1.83
CA GLU A 30 18.40 3.16 -2.18
C GLU A 30 17.93 2.38 -0.95
N VAL A 31 18.69 2.45 0.15
CA VAL A 31 18.32 1.82 1.42
C VAL A 31 16.98 2.36 1.94
N GLU A 32 16.76 3.68 1.85
CA GLU A 32 15.51 4.28 2.27
C GLU A 32 14.33 3.80 1.43
N HIS A 33 14.48 3.74 0.10
CA HIS A 33 13.42 3.23 -0.77
C HIS A 33 13.03 1.78 -0.42
N TRP A 34 14.00 0.91 -0.12
CA TRP A 34 13.71 -0.47 0.29
C TRP A 34 12.93 -0.53 1.61
N ARG A 35 13.32 0.31 2.57
CA ARG A 35 12.65 0.39 3.87
C ARG A 35 11.19 0.81 3.72
N VAL A 36 10.92 1.79 2.86
CA VAL A 36 9.56 2.24 2.55
C VAL A 36 8.73 1.09 1.94
N VAL A 37 9.27 0.34 0.99
CA VAL A 37 8.55 -0.81 0.39
C VAL A 37 8.25 -1.88 1.44
N GLN A 38 9.22 -2.20 2.30
CA GLN A 38 9.00 -3.17 3.37
C GLN A 38 7.93 -2.71 4.37
N LEU A 39 7.94 -1.41 4.73
CA LEU A 39 6.89 -0.83 5.57
C LEU A 39 5.51 -0.91 4.90
N SER A 40 5.43 -0.61 3.60
CA SER A 40 4.22 -0.77 2.79
C SER A 40 3.73 -2.22 2.80
N LEU A 41 4.63 -3.19 2.65
CA LEU A 41 4.29 -4.62 2.74
C LEU A 41 3.79 -5.00 4.14
N SER A 42 4.44 -4.54 5.21
CA SER A 42 3.97 -4.78 6.58
C SER A 42 2.57 -4.23 6.80
N ARG A 43 2.32 -2.98 6.39
CA ARG A 43 1.00 -2.33 6.48
C ARG A 43 -0.07 -3.09 5.69
N LEU A 44 0.25 -3.58 4.49
CA LEU A 44 -0.64 -4.44 3.71
C LEU A 44 -1.02 -5.72 4.47
N HIS A 45 -0.03 -6.39 5.07
CA HIS A 45 -0.27 -7.61 5.85
C HIS A 45 -1.11 -7.33 7.11
N GLU A 46 -0.85 -6.24 7.83
CA GLU A 46 -1.60 -5.87 9.04
C GLU A 46 -3.08 -5.60 8.74
N VAL A 47 -3.37 -4.77 7.74
CA VAL A 47 -4.73 -4.46 7.29
C VAL A 47 -5.44 -5.74 6.83
N MET A 48 -4.73 -6.59 6.08
CA MET A 48 -5.29 -7.87 5.62
C MET A 48 -5.60 -8.81 6.79
N GLN A 49 -4.73 -8.91 7.79
CA GLN A 49 -4.97 -9.73 8.97
C GLN A 49 -6.18 -9.24 9.76
N TYR A 50 -6.34 -7.92 9.92
CA TYR A 50 -7.52 -7.33 10.54
C TYR A 50 -8.81 -7.71 9.80
N HIS A 51 -8.83 -7.53 8.47
CA HIS A 51 -10.02 -7.85 7.67
C HIS A 51 -10.32 -9.34 7.62
N LYS A 52 -9.29 -10.19 7.57
CA LYS A 52 -9.44 -11.63 7.67
C LYS A 52 -10.11 -12.03 8.99
N ALA A 53 -9.63 -11.51 10.12
CA ALA A 53 -10.23 -11.80 11.43
C ALA A 53 -11.68 -11.30 11.52
N LEU A 54 -11.98 -10.17 10.90
CA LEU A 54 -13.34 -9.63 10.85
C LEU A 54 -14.28 -10.48 9.98
N GLU A 55 -13.82 -10.98 8.84
CA GLU A 55 -14.58 -11.90 7.99
C GLU A 55 -14.80 -13.24 8.70
N GLU A 56 -13.76 -13.79 9.32
CA GLU A 56 -13.83 -15.01 10.12
C GLU A 56 -14.87 -14.90 11.24
N ALA A 57 -14.91 -13.78 11.96
CA ALA A 57 -15.91 -13.53 12.99
C ALA A 57 -17.35 -13.45 12.43
N LYS A 58 -17.53 -13.09 11.15
CA LYS A 58 -18.84 -12.96 10.50
C LYS A 58 -19.33 -14.26 9.86
N SER A 59 -18.44 -14.97 9.16
CA SER A 59 -18.79 -16.17 8.39
C SER A 59 -18.49 -17.48 9.13
N GLY A 60 -17.60 -17.45 10.12
CA GLY A 60 -17.03 -18.65 10.76
C GLY A 60 -15.98 -19.37 9.89
N GLU A 61 -15.63 -18.83 8.72
CA GLU A 61 -14.65 -19.42 7.81
C GLU A 61 -13.32 -18.63 7.83
N VAL A 62 -12.20 -19.37 7.92
CA VAL A 62 -10.85 -18.79 7.96
C VAL A 62 -10.32 -18.58 6.55
N ASN A 63 -10.97 -17.72 5.77
CA ASN A 63 -10.57 -17.41 4.39
C ASN A 63 -9.92 -16.02 4.32
N SER A 64 -8.91 -15.88 3.46
CA SER A 64 -8.34 -14.55 3.20
C SER A 64 -9.29 -13.76 2.28
N PRO A 65 -9.47 -12.46 2.51
CA PRO A 65 -10.30 -11.61 1.65
C PRO A 65 -9.89 -11.71 0.17
N ILE A 66 -10.87 -11.97 -0.70
CA ILE A 66 -10.62 -12.15 -2.14
C ILE A 66 -10.24 -10.82 -2.83
N MET A 67 -10.67 -9.70 -2.25
CA MET A 67 -10.43 -8.36 -2.79
C MET A 67 -9.74 -7.48 -1.76
N VAL A 68 -8.84 -6.61 -2.24
CA VAL A 68 -8.21 -5.58 -1.42
C VAL A 68 -8.78 -4.23 -1.83
N THR A 69 -9.44 -3.54 -0.91
CA THR A 69 -10.11 -2.27 -1.21
C THR A 69 -9.22 -1.09 -0.79
N PRO A 70 -9.01 -0.07 -1.67
CA PRO A 70 -8.26 1.13 -1.32
C PRO A 70 -8.74 1.84 -0.04
N LEU A 71 -10.06 1.78 0.22
CA LEU A 71 -10.69 2.42 1.38
C LEU A 71 -10.19 1.86 2.74
N TRP A 72 -9.59 0.67 2.76
CA TRP A 72 -9.04 0.08 3.99
C TRP A 72 -7.78 0.80 4.51
N PHE A 73 -7.19 1.71 3.72
CA PHE A 73 -5.91 2.35 4.03
C PHE A 73 -6.04 3.82 4.46
N GLU A 74 -7.22 4.25 4.93
CA GLU A 74 -7.54 5.55 5.56
C GLU A 74 -6.44 6.63 5.42
N GLY A 75 -6.40 7.31 4.26
CA GLY A 75 -5.44 8.38 3.97
C GLY A 75 -4.62 8.14 2.72
N SER A 76 -3.61 7.27 2.79
CA SER A 76 -2.69 7.00 1.68
C SER A 76 -2.56 5.50 1.39
N LEU A 77 -2.51 5.15 0.10
CA LEU A 77 -2.25 3.79 -0.31
C LEU A 77 -0.80 3.40 -0.03
N PRO A 78 -0.51 2.12 0.25
CA PRO A 78 0.85 1.61 0.28
C PRO A 78 1.56 1.90 -1.04
N GLU A 79 2.74 2.50 -0.97
CA GLU A 79 3.52 2.91 -2.14
C GLU A 79 4.77 2.05 -2.31
N ASN A 80 5.20 1.89 -3.57
CA ASN A 80 6.45 1.26 -3.93
C ASN A 80 7.35 2.27 -4.64
N PRO A 81 8.23 3.00 -3.92
CA PRO A 81 9.08 4.04 -4.52
C PRO A 81 10.11 3.50 -5.51
N LEU A 82 10.32 2.18 -5.58
CA LEU A 82 11.21 1.57 -6.57
C LEU A 82 10.60 1.57 -7.97
N VAL A 83 9.29 1.76 -8.05
CA VAL A 83 8.53 1.67 -9.28
C VAL A 83 8.23 3.08 -9.77
N PRO A 84 8.85 3.53 -10.87
CA PRO A 84 8.61 4.87 -11.38
C PRO A 84 7.23 4.96 -12.05
N GLY A 85 6.49 6.03 -11.72
CA GLY A 85 5.30 6.45 -12.45
C GLY A 85 3.96 6.11 -11.79
N ARG A 86 2.88 6.28 -12.57
CA ARG A 86 1.48 6.04 -12.15
C ARG A 86 1.02 4.64 -12.52
N GLN A 87 1.67 3.64 -11.93
CA GLN A 87 1.29 2.25 -12.14
C GLN A 87 0.10 1.89 -11.25
N PRO A 88 -0.72 0.89 -11.63
CA PRO A 88 -1.72 0.35 -10.71
C PRO A 88 -1.04 -0.05 -9.39
N TRP A 89 -1.69 0.20 -8.27
CA TRP A 89 -1.06 -0.04 -6.98
C TRP A 89 -1.00 -1.55 -6.65
N MET A 90 -2.04 -2.30 -6.98
CA MET A 90 -2.18 -3.72 -6.63
C MET A 90 -2.72 -4.56 -7.80
N ASP A 91 -2.14 -5.73 -8.00
CA ASP A 91 -2.64 -6.82 -8.84
C ASP A 91 -3.08 -7.98 -7.94
N ILE A 92 -4.19 -8.64 -8.27
CA ILE A 92 -4.75 -9.75 -7.48
C ILE A 92 -4.69 -11.01 -8.31
N ALA A 93 -4.05 -12.05 -7.76
CA ALA A 93 -3.96 -13.36 -8.38
C ALA A 93 -5.35 -13.92 -8.71
N PRO A 94 -5.51 -14.64 -9.84
CA PRO A 94 -6.75 -15.31 -10.14
C PRO A 94 -7.06 -16.38 -9.08
N GLY A 95 -8.34 -16.71 -8.91
CA GLY A 95 -8.75 -17.77 -7.99
C GLY A 95 -8.06 -19.09 -8.32
N LYS A 96 -7.72 -19.86 -7.29
CA LYS A 96 -6.95 -21.12 -7.34
C LYS A 96 -5.47 -20.98 -7.69
N ASP A 97 -4.93 -19.78 -7.87
CA ASP A 97 -3.48 -19.59 -8.05
C ASP A 97 -2.70 -20.09 -6.82
N GLN A 98 -1.87 -21.11 -7.00
CA GLN A 98 -1.06 -21.70 -5.92
C GLN A 98 0.34 -21.08 -5.81
N GLY A 99 0.67 -20.11 -6.66
CA GLY A 99 1.97 -19.44 -6.68
C GLY A 99 2.23 -18.62 -5.41
N LEU A 100 3.48 -18.65 -4.94
CA LEU A 100 3.96 -17.79 -3.83
C LEU A 100 4.53 -16.45 -4.31
N HIS A 101 4.65 -16.31 -5.63
CA HIS A 101 5.25 -15.17 -6.31
C HIS A 101 4.41 -14.83 -7.55
N PRO A 102 4.38 -13.55 -7.95
CA PRO A 102 3.83 -13.20 -9.26
C PRO A 102 4.62 -13.93 -10.36
N PRO A 103 3.95 -14.25 -11.49
CA PRO A 103 4.62 -14.78 -12.67
C PRO A 103 5.58 -13.75 -13.28
N ASP A 104 5.32 -12.46 -13.03
CA ASP A 104 6.03 -11.29 -13.54
C ASP A 104 6.58 -10.42 -12.39
N PRO A 105 7.61 -10.87 -11.64
CA PRO A 105 8.14 -10.15 -10.47
C PRO A 105 8.85 -8.83 -10.81
N VAL A 106 9.20 -8.63 -12.08
CA VAL A 106 9.90 -7.44 -12.57
C VAL A 106 8.95 -6.59 -13.40
N ILE A 107 8.89 -5.31 -13.08
CA ILE A 107 8.11 -4.33 -13.81
C ILE A 107 8.89 -3.92 -15.06
N ARG A 108 8.29 -4.22 -16.22
CA ARG A 108 8.76 -3.93 -17.57
C ARG A 108 7.76 -3.08 -18.35
N ALA A 109 6.51 -2.98 -17.90
CA ALA A 109 5.45 -2.24 -18.57
C ALA A 109 4.62 -1.40 -17.59
N PRO A 110 4.08 -0.24 -18.02
CA PRO A 110 3.38 0.71 -17.15
C PRO A 110 2.04 0.19 -16.62
N HIS A 111 1.49 -0.85 -17.24
CA HIS A 111 0.27 -1.46 -16.74
C HIS A 111 0.53 -2.36 -15.53
N GLN A 112 1.72 -2.93 -15.35
CA GLN A 112 1.98 -3.86 -14.25
C GLN A 112 1.82 -3.17 -12.89
N ALA A 113 1.18 -3.83 -11.93
CA ALA A 113 0.95 -3.22 -10.64
C ALA A 113 2.20 -3.26 -9.75
N ALA A 114 2.37 -2.24 -8.90
CA ALA A 114 3.48 -2.14 -7.96
C ALA A 114 3.54 -3.31 -6.95
N PHE A 115 2.37 -3.75 -6.49
CA PHE A 115 2.21 -4.89 -5.59
C PHE A 115 1.39 -6.00 -6.25
N TRP A 116 1.57 -7.21 -5.74
CA TRP A 116 0.80 -8.38 -6.09
C TRP A 116 0.30 -9.08 -4.84
N TYR A 117 -0.95 -9.50 -4.84
CA TYR A 117 -1.60 -10.23 -3.76
C TYR A 117 -2.15 -11.56 -4.26
N ASN A 118 -1.89 -12.63 -3.52
CA ASN A 118 -2.55 -13.92 -3.74
C ASN A 118 -3.50 -14.27 -2.59
N PRO A 119 -4.83 -14.23 -2.81
CA PRO A 119 -5.83 -14.61 -1.80
C PRO A 119 -5.69 -16.06 -1.32
N GLU A 120 -5.40 -17.00 -2.22
CA GLU A 120 -5.30 -18.43 -1.91
C GLU A 120 -4.15 -18.75 -0.94
N LYS A 121 -3.13 -17.89 -0.94
CA LYS A 121 -1.95 -18.02 -0.06
C LYS A 121 -1.91 -16.98 1.04
N GLY A 122 -2.73 -15.92 0.96
CA GLY A 122 -2.65 -14.77 1.85
C GLY A 122 -1.31 -14.04 1.78
N VAL A 123 -0.65 -14.05 0.62
CA VAL A 123 0.72 -13.53 0.45
C VAL A 123 0.70 -12.25 -0.37
N PHE A 124 1.43 -11.23 0.11
CA PHE A 124 1.78 -10.06 -0.68
C PHE A 124 3.22 -10.10 -1.17
N ARG A 125 3.43 -9.56 -2.37
CA ARG A 125 4.75 -9.33 -2.96
C ARG A 125 4.82 -7.94 -3.57
N ALA A 126 5.96 -7.29 -3.42
CA ALA A 126 6.29 -6.10 -4.18
C ALA A 126 7.05 -6.51 -5.45
N ARG A 127 6.63 -5.97 -6.59
CA ARG A 127 7.41 -6.07 -7.83
C ARG A 127 8.60 -5.10 -7.78
N VAL A 128 9.64 -5.39 -8.54
CA VAL A 128 10.87 -4.58 -8.59
C VAL A 128 11.14 -4.09 -10.01
N VAL A 129 12.00 -3.09 -10.15
CA VAL A 129 12.51 -2.64 -11.45
C VAL A 129 13.77 -3.42 -11.85
N PRO A 130 14.02 -3.61 -13.15
CA PRO A 130 15.23 -4.27 -13.62
C PRO A 130 16.47 -3.52 -13.14
N GLN A 131 17.46 -4.26 -12.64
CA GLN A 131 18.79 -3.76 -12.30
C GLN A 131 19.74 -3.96 -13.48
N PHE A 132 21.01 -3.57 -13.29
CA PHE A 132 22.04 -3.73 -14.33
C PHE A 132 22.28 -5.21 -14.70
N THR A 133 22.09 -6.14 -13.77
CA THR A 133 22.17 -7.57 -14.02
C THR A 133 20.93 -8.30 -13.49
N ASP A 134 20.69 -9.51 -14.00
CA ASP A 134 19.58 -10.36 -13.56
C ASP A 134 19.81 -10.83 -12.10
N GLU A 135 21.05 -11.09 -11.70
CA GLU A 135 21.42 -11.44 -10.33
C GLU A 135 21.11 -10.29 -9.37
N ALA A 136 21.48 -9.05 -9.72
CA ALA A 136 21.18 -7.88 -8.92
C ALA A 136 19.65 -7.66 -8.81
N THR A 137 18.90 -7.97 -9.87
CA THR A 137 17.43 -7.89 -9.86
C THR A 137 16.81 -8.95 -8.96
N LEU A 138 17.33 -10.18 -9.02
CA LEU A 138 16.92 -11.29 -8.15
C LEU A 138 17.21 -10.98 -6.69
N ASP A 139 18.42 -10.50 -6.37
CA ASP A 139 18.84 -10.13 -5.03
C ASP A 139 17.95 -9.04 -4.44
N LEU A 140 17.68 -7.99 -5.24
CA LEU A 140 16.76 -6.93 -4.85
C LEU A 140 15.36 -7.48 -4.54
N TYR A 141 14.82 -8.31 -5.42
CA TYR A 141 13.51 -8.92 -5.24
C TYR A 141 13.44 -9.78 -3.98
N ASN A 142 14.42 -10.65 -3.77
CA ASN A 142 14.55 -11.53 -2.61
C ASN A 142 14.64 -10.72 -1.31
N LYS A 143 15.45 -9.67 -1.31
CA LYS A 143 15.65 -8.78 -0.17
C LYS A 143 14.37 -8.07 0.25
N ILE A 144 13.63 -7.51 -0.70
CA ILE A 144 12.37 -6.80 -0.43
C ILE A 144 11.29 -7.76 0.06
N ASN A 145 11.15 -8.89 -0.61
CA ASN A 145 10.05 -9.83 -0.36
C ASN A 145 10.36 -10.88 0.71
N GLY A 146 11.57 -10.87 1.30
CA GLY A 146 12.01 -11.88 2.26
C GLY A 146 11.95 -13.29 1.69
N SER A 147 12.28 -13.45 0.39
CA SER A 147 12.14 -14.71 -0.33
C SER A 147 13.51 -15.27 -0.72
N PRO A 148 13.71 -16.59 -0.67
CA PRO A 148 14.93 -17.23 -1.14
C PRO A 148 14.76 -17.82 -2.54
N LEU A 149 14.42 -17.01 -3.56
CA LEU A 149 14.39 -17.50 -4.95
C LEU A 149 15.81 -17.69 -5.49
N TYR A 150 16.03 -18.77 -6.23
CA TYR A 150 17.27 -19.01 -6.98
C TYR A 150 17.24 -18.39 -8.38
N ALA A 151 16.04 -18.12 -8.91
CA ALA A 151 15.82 -17.47 -10.19
C ALA A 151 14.46 -16.78 -10.20
N LEU A 152 14.32 -15.70 -10.97
CA LEU A 152 13.05 -15.03 -11.16
C LEU A 152 12.17 -15.82 -12.13
N PRO A 153 10.88 -16.04 -11.83
CA PRO A 153 9.93 -16.57 -12.80
C PRO A 153 9.97 -15.79 -14.12
N ALA A 154 10.05 -16.50 -15.24
CA ALA A 154 10.04 -15.92 -16.58
C ALA A 154 8.62 -15.64 -17.10
N GLY A 155 7.62 -15.62 -16.22
CA GLY A 155 6.20 -15.68 -16.57
C GLY A 155 5.70 -14.39 -17.19
N VAL A 156 5.84 -14.25 -18.50
CA VAL A 156 4.98 -13.37 -19.29
C VAL A 156 3.68 -14.14 -19.48
N ASP A 157 2.72 -13.97 -18.57
CA ASP A 157 1.34 -14.28 -18.89
C ASP A 157 0.76 -13.03 -19.58
N PRO A 158 0.71 -12.98 -20.93
CA PRO A 158 0.22 -11.81 -21.66
C PRO A 158 -1.27 -11.52 -21.39
N GLN A 159 -2.01 -12.44 -20.77
CA GLN A 159 -3.42 -12.25 -20.43
C GLN A 159 -3.63 -11.64 -19.04
N ARG A 160 -2.59 -11.56 -18.20
CA ARG A 160 -2.70 -10.98 -16.86
C ARG A 160 -2.60 -9.45 -16.92
N ALA A 161 -3.68 -8.80 -17.35
CA ALA A 161 -3.86 -7.38 -17.16
C ALA A 161 -4.30 -7.12 -15.70
N PRO A 162 -3.57 -6.31 -14.93
CA PRO A 162 -4.06 -5.89 -13.63
C PRO A 162 -5.38 -5.14 -13.82
N ARG A 163 -6.33 -5.38 -12.91
CA ARG A 163 -7.64 -4.74 -13.00
C ARG A 163 -7.45 -3.21 -13.00
N PRO A 164 -7.96 -2.48 -14.02
CA PRO A 164 -7.81 -1.04 -14.09
C PRO A 164 -8.37 -0.35 -12.84
N MET A 165 -7.70 0.72 -12.41
CA MET A 165 -8.03 1.54 -11.23
C MET A 165 -9.33 2.39 -11.42
N GLU A 166 -10.25 2.02 -12.30
CA GLU A 166 -11.44 2.86 -12.61
C GLU A 166 -12.40 3.08 -11.42
N MET A 167 -12.21 2.39 -10.29
CA MET A 167 -13.08 2.56 -9.11
C MET A 167 -12.57 3.55 -8.05
N ALA A 168 -11.30 4.00 -8.08
CA ALA A 168 -10.80 4.92 -7.04
C ALA A 168 -11.26 6.37 -7.28
N ASP A 169 -11.18 6.86 -8.52
CA ASP A 169 -11.63 8.23 -8.86
C ASP A 169 -13.17 8.36 -8.87
N SER A 170 -13.88 7.27 -9.17
CA SER A 170 -15.34 7.24 -9.18
C SER A 170 -15.97 7.39 -7.78
N LEU A 171 -15.22 7.14 -6.71
CA LEU A 171 -15.66 7.35 -5.32
C LEU A 171 -15.30 8.72 -4.75
N ALA A 172 -14.39 9.47 -5.40
CA ALA A 172 -14.05 10.84 -5.03
C ALA A 172 -14.92 11.89 -5.75
N GLY A 173 -15.50 11.54 -6.91
CA GLY A 173 -16.37 12.43 -7.72
C GLY A 173 -17.88 12.15 -7.62
N GLY A 174 -18.29 11.20 -6.77
CA GLY A 174 -19.70 10.87 -6.57
C GLY A 174 -20.42 11.97 -5.80
N ALA A 175 -21.12 12.84 -6.53
CA ALA A 175 -22.10 13.78 -6.00
C ALA A 175 -22.90 13.12 -4.87
N GLN A 176 -22.84 13.75 -3.69
CA GLN A 176 -23.78 13.51 -2.60
C GLN A 176 -25.18 13.43 -3.22
N PRO A 177 -25.91 12.31 -3.15
CA PRO A 177 -27.32 12.36 -3.45
C PRO A 177 -27.90 13.37 -2.46
N ALA A 178 -28.41 14.48 -2.99
CA ALA A 178 -29.19 15.43 -2.22
C ALA A 178 -30.22 14.62 -1.45
N ASN A 179 -30.03 14.52 -0.15
CA ASN A 179 -30.85 13.71 0.74
C ASN A 179 -32.13 14.53 1.00
N PRO A 180 -33.25 14.30 0.31
CA PRO A 180 -34.46 15.06 0.49
C PRO A 180 -35.27 14.30 1.53
N GLY A 181 -34.88 14.38 2.80
CA GLY A 181 -35.54 13.56 3.82
C GLY A 181 -35.01 13.60 5.23
N LEU A 182 -34.23 14.61 5.62
CA LEU A 182 -33.81 14.82 7.01
C LEU A 182 -34.23 16.19 7.57
N GLU A 183 -35.26 16.79 6.98
CA GLU A 183 -36.09 17.73 7.72
C GLU A 183 -37.08 16.94 8.59
N ASP A 184 -37.14 17.32 9.87
CA ASP A 184 -38.32 17.18 10.73
C ASP A 184 -38.52 15.90 11.57
N VAL A 185 -37.45 15.30 12.11
CA VAL A 185 -37.57 14.31 13.20
C VAL A 185 -37.26 14.91 14.58
N ASN A 186 -36.51 16.01 14.65
CA ASN A 186 -36.02 16.55 15.94
C ASN A 186 -37.06 17.43 16.70
N ASP A 187 -38.08 17.96 16.02
CA ASP A 187 -39.06 18.85 16.65
C ASP A 187 -40.23 18.08 17.30
N ARG A 188 -40.61 16.92 16.76
CA ARG A 188 -41.68 16.08 17.35
C ARG A 188 -41.26 15.37 18.65
N GLU A 189 -39.97 15.08 18.83
CA GLU A 189 -39.48 14.51 20.10
C GLU A 189 -39.35 15.56 21.21
N ARG A 190 -39.08 16.83 20.86
CA ARG A 190 -39.03 17.94 21.83
C ARG A 190 -40.39 18.26 22.44
N GLU A 191 -41.49 18.21 21.67
CA GLU A 191 -42.83 18.42 22.22
C GLU A 191 -43.31 17.27 23.14
N ARG A 192 -42.88 16.04 22.88
CA ARG A 192 -43.22 14.88 23.72
C ARG A 192 -42.55 14.93 25.10
N LEU A 193 -41.36 15.51 25.20
CA LEU A 193 -40.64 15.63 26.48
C LEU A 193 -41.17 16.77 27.37
N LEU A 194 -41.83 17.78 26.80
CA LEU A 194 -42.41 18.90 27.56
C LEU A 194 -43.84 18.63 28.08
N SER A 195 -44.49 17.56 27.61
CA SER A 195 -45.88 17.23 27.99
C SER A 195 -46.01 16.19 29.12
N ARG A 196 -44.94 15.88 29.86
CA ARG A 196 -45.01 14.96 31.01
C ARG A 196 -45.51 15.70 32.26
N PRO A 197 -46.72 15.38 32.79
CA PRO A 197 -47.18 15.95 34.04
C PRO A 197 -46.34 15.42 35.21
N SER A 198 -45.79 16.36 36.00
CA SER A 198 -45.04 16.08 37.22
C SER A 198 -45.96 15.52 38.31
N LEU A 199 -45.98 14.20 38.48
CA LEU A 199 -46.58 13.56 39.64
C LEU A 199 -45.58 13.60 40.80
N ILE A 200 -45.55 14.74 41.51
CA ILE A 200 -45.01 14.81 42.88
C ILE A 200 -46.23 14.97 43.79
N ASN A 201 -46.76 13.83 44.25
CA ASN A 201 -47.79 13.83 45.27
C ASN A 201 -47.15 13.65 46.65
N ARG A 202 -47.55 14.55 47.56
CA ARG A 202 -47.18 14.60 48.98
C ARG A 202 -48.07 13.67 49.79
N SER A 203 -47.48 12.99 50.77
CA SER A 203 -48.10 12.59 52.04
C SER A 203 -46.97 12.14 52.96
N ALA A 204 -46.52 12.89 53.97
CA ALA A 204 -47.20 13.29 55.20
C ALA A 204 -47.71 12.09 56.01
N THR A 205 -46.84 11.63 56.93
CA THR A 205 -47.00 11.19 58.33
C THR A 205 -48.41 10.97 58.92
N PRO A 206 -48.57 10.07 59.90
CA PRO A 206 -48.04 10.25 61.28
C PRO A 206 -46.90 9.31 61.68
#